data_AF-A0A7I8KFB2-F1
#
_entry.id   AF-A0A7I8KFB2-F1
#
_cell.length_a   1.000
_cell.length_b   1.000
_cell.length_c   1.000
_cell.angle_alpha   90.00
_cell.angle_beta   90.00
_cell.angle_gamma   90.00
#
_symmetry.space_group_name_H-M   'P 1'
#
loop_
_entity.id
_entity.type
_entity.pdbx_description
1 polymer ?
#
loop_
_entity_poly.entity_id
_entity_poly.type
_entity_poly.pdbx_seq_one_letter_code
_entity_poly.pdbx_strand_id
1 'polypeptide(L)'
;MPLYKRTYFPPVKQPEGLDPDELVFQVRFTKEIFRDYQEYLNRLNFYRQRVWTCKATGKTNLTYEEALVSEHRASEKVQQIPKELAAPILQEVQYSTLKLKDLVNSVSAKLLERLFKGADLYAQKGQSVCACRILEILEDDDKIRYKVGWFGKDKEITSISVVDSEDLVRKKLPFSRSTLKSFIREATSRSGPWVIHENMAKKHVQKGQHRMHGGQKNSGKKRRKSEEELIRYPVDDLLVKPGTDDPVFTERPTPCREFCVPMDCVGDLLMVWDFCSSFCRLLRLWPFSLEDFEKAICHKDSDLVLVVESHTAILRLIIQNEGDFFEAVQQKRRKSKITQTNWIEFLCDFLEMVDIPALSGHVATIKRGHYGLLDPQVKLVIFRELVAESLITDAVREQLDEYIEQQRELGITKREELRRKREEQQPKAEESEAAVRLESVVQNGKGKLSLSEIGHIDSEMEKRFIRSNALGKDRNHNRYWFFRRDGRLFVESADFKQWGYYASKQELDALMGSLNPKGERERALKRQLEKYYTRISSALQKRSKDIAQRILLEESVLRRSTRVRAQPRDSPGMAFLRYINKWKED
;
A
#
# COMPACT_ATOMS: atom_id res chain seq x y z
N MET A 1 15.97 -14.34 14.55
CA MET A 1 16.38 -14.06 13.17
C MET A 1 15.16 -13.60 12.39
N PRO A 2 15.30 -12.51 11.59
CA PRO A 2 14.21 -11.92 10.82
C PRO A 2 13.55 -12.93 9.89
N LEU A 3 12.26 -12.75 9.70
CA LEU A 3 11.42 -13.60 8.86
C LEU A 3 11.21 -12.95 7.51
N TYR A 4 11.33 -13.72 6.45
CA TYR A 4 10.89 -13.36 5.11
C TYR A 4 9.57 -14.08 4.84
N LYS A 5 8.50 -13.37 4.45
CA LYS A 5 7.16 -13.96 4.26
C LYS A 5 6.69 -14.84 5.43
N ARG A 6 7.05 -14.47 6.67
CA ARG A 6 6.76 -15.20 7.92
C ARG A 6 7.47 -16.56 8.06
N THR A 7 8.43 -16.88 7.21
CA THR A 7 9.29 -18.06 7.30
C THR A 7 10.75 -17.67 7.56
N TYR A 8 11.51 -18.62 8.13
CA TYR A 8 12.94 -18.45 8.32
C TYR A 8 13.64 -18.47 6.95
N PHE A 9 14.50 -17.48 6.71
CA PHE A 9 15.34 -17.43 5.52
C PHE A 9 16.75 -17.85 5.88
N PRO A 10 17.21 -19.04 5.44
CA PRO A 10 18.53 -19.54 5.81
C PRO A 10 19.64 -18.71 5.14
N PRO A 11 20.77 -18.48 5.84
CA PRO A 11 21.97 -17.94 5.22
C PRO A 11 22.51 -18.92 4.16
N VAL A 12 23.21 -18.39 3.16
CA VAL A 12 23.92 -19.19 2.16
C VAL A 12 25.02 -19.99 2.87
N LYS A 13 25.20 -21.25 2.45
CA LYS A 13 26.29 -22.09 2.94
C LYS A 13 27.62 -21.43 2.59
N GLN A 14 28.58 -21.50 3.51
CA GLN A 14 29.92 -20.98 3.23
C GLN A 14 30.55 -21.75 2.04
N PRO A 15 31.26 -21.05 1.13
CA PRO A 15 32.00 -21.70 0.06
C PRO A 15 33.00 -22.72 0.59
N GLU A 16 33.07 -23.89 -0.03
CA GLU A 16 34.04 -24.94 0.33
C GLU A 16 35.43 -24.62 -0.25
N GLY A 17 36.48 -24.94 0.51
CA GLY A 17 37.88 -24.75 0.09
C GLY A 17 38.31 -23.28 0.00
N LEU A 18 37.96 -22.46 0.98
CA LEU A 18 38.46 -21.09 1.11
C LEU A 18 39.90 -21.10 1.62
N ASP A 19 40.79 -20.43 0.89
CA ASP A 19 42.16 -20.17 1.34
C ASP A 19 42.14 -19.04 2.39
N PRO A 20 42.86 -19.14 3.54
CA PRO A 20 42.96 -18.09 4.54
C PRO A 20 43.31 -16.69 4.01
N ASP A 21 44.06 -16.60 2.91
CA ASP A 21 44.48 -15.33 2.29
C ASP A 21 43.60 -14.91 1.08
N GLU A 22 42.52 -15.65 0.78
CA GLU A 22 41.62 -15.37 -0.33
C GLU A 22 40.76 -14.11 -0.08
N LEU A 23 40.80 -13.16 -1.03
CA LEU A 23 39.93 -11.97 -0.98
C LEU A 23 38.48 -12.35 -1.32
N VAL A 24 37.57 -12.13 -0.38
CA VAL A 24 36.16 -12.49 -0.50
C VAL A 24 35.22 -11.34 -0.10
N PHE A 25 33.98 -11.37 -0.59
CA PHE A 25 32.95 -10.40 -0.22
C PHE A 25 32.08 -10.94 0.92
N GLN A 26 32.04 -10.24 2.05
CA GLN A 26 31.25 -10.65 3.22
C GLN A 26 30.08 -9.69 3.50
N VAL A 27 28.90 -10.25 3.75
CA VAL A 27 27.76 -9.47 4.26
C VAL A 27 27.93 -9.21 5.76
N ARG A 28 28.01 -7.94 6.16
CA ARG A 28 28.42 -7.53 7.51
C ARG A 28 27.62 -8.13 8.67
N PHE A 29 26.32 -8.32 8.50
CA PHE A 29 25.37 -8.71 9.55
C PHE A 29 24.91 -10.17 9.50
N THR A 30 25.03 -10.86 8.36
CA THR A 30 24.78 -12.31 8.24
C THR A 30 26.06 -13.14 8.22
N LYS A 31 27.21 -12.51 7.98
CA LYS A 31 28.53 -13.15 7.83
C LYS A 31 28.60 -14.14 6.66
N GLU A 32 27.65 -14.08 5.72
CA GLU A 32 27.72 -14.84 4.47
C GLU A 32 28.88 -14.34 3.62
N ILE A 33 29.59 -15.28 2.99
CA ILE A 33 30.79 -15.06 2.21
C ILE A 33 30.50 -15.43 0.75
N PHE A 34 30.93 -14.58 -0.17
CA PHE A 34 30.75 -14.75 -1.61
C PHE A 34 32.08 -14.53 -2.33
N ARG A 35 32.38 -15.38 -3.32
CA ARG A 35 33.51 -15.20 -4.25
C ARG A 35 33.15 -14.25 -5.40
N ASP A 36 31.91 -14.33 -5.87
CA ASP A 36 31.39 -13.48 -6.96
C ASP A 36 30.76 -12.19 -6.42
N TYR A 37 31.10 -11.06 -7.06
CA TYR A 37 30.62 -9.74 -6.66
C TYR A 37 29.14 -9.52 -7.01
N GLN A 38 28.65 -10.07 -8.12
CA GLN A 38 27.25 -9.92 -8.52
C GLN A 38 26.32 -10.70 -7.58
N GLU A 39 26.71 -11.91 -7.16
CA GLU A 39 25.99 -12.69 -6.15
C GLU A 39 25.94 -11.96 -4.80
N TYR A 40 27.07 -11.40 -4.36
CA TYR A 40 27.16 -10.56 -3.16
C TYR A 40 26.19 -9.36 -3.25
N LEU A 41 26.22 -8.61 -4.36
CA LEU A 41 25.36 -7.44 -4.55
C LEU A 41 23.88 -7.81 -4.59
N ASN A 42 23.52 -8.89 -5.28
CA ASN A 42 22.15 -9.38 -5.33
C ASN A 42 21.64 -9.77 -3.93
N ARG A 43 22.48 -10.47 -3.14
CA ARG A 43 22.17 -10.84 -1.76
C ARG A 43 22.03 -9.61 -0.86
N LEU A 44 22.94 -8.65 -0.98
CA LEU A 44 22.92 -7.41 -0.19
C LEU A 44 21.68 -6.57 -0.53
N ASN A 45 21.35 -6.44 -1.81
CA ASN A 45 20.16 -5.73 -2.27
C ASN A 45 18.88 -6.39 -1.75
N PHE A 46 18.81 -7.72 -1.73
CA PHE A 46 17.70 -8.45 -1.12
C PHE A 46 17.55 -8.14 0.39
N TYR A 47 18.64 -8.09 1.15
CA TYR A 47 18.58 -7.71 2.57
C TYR A 47 18.18 -6.24 2.80
N ARG A 48 18.45 -5.35 1.83
CA ARG A 48 18.04 -3.94 1.85
C ARG A 48 16.59 -3.71 1.46
N GLN A 49 15.89 -4.70 0.90
CA GLN A 49 14.46 -4.59 0.62
C GLN A 49 13.66 -4.50 1.93
N ARG A 50 12.63 -3.67 1.96
CA ARG A 50 11.70 -3.53 3.10
C ARG A 50 10.65 -4.65 3.12
N VAL A 51 11.08 -5.90 3.10
CA VAL A 51 10.23 -7.11 3.02
C VAL A 51 10.37 -8.01 4.26
N TRP A 52 11.19 -7.62 5.22
CA TRP A 52 11.50 -8.41 6.40
C TRP A 52 10.55 -8.11 7.55
N THR A 53 10.32 -9.14 8.34
CA THR A 53 9.47 -9.09 9.53
C THR A 53 10.29 -9.48 10.76
N CYS A 54 10.28 -8.64 11.79
CA CYS A 54 10.91 -8.96 13.06
C CYS A 54 10.18 -10.14 13.72
N LYS A 55 10.88 -11.25 14.04
CA LYS A 55 10.26 -12.43 14.67
C LYS A 55 9.68 -12.11 16.05
N ALA A 56 10.40 -11.33 16.85
CA ALA A 56 10.01 -10.98 18.22
C ALA A 56 8.78 -10.04 18.24
N THR A 57 8.87 -8.90 17.55
CA THR A 57 7.81 -7.86 17.59
C THR A 57 6.70 -8.07 16.55
N GLY A 58 6.97 -8.82 15.48
CA GLY A 58 6.08 -9.01 14.34
C GLY A 58 5.86 -7.76 13.48
N LYS A 59 6.70 -6.72 13.64
CA LYS A 59 6.72 -5.55 12.76
C LYS A 59 7.17 -5.97 11.37
N THR A 60 6.39 -5.60 10.36
CA THR A 60 6.61 -5.88 8.92
C THR A 60 7.22 -4.65 8.23
N ASN A 61 7.62 -4.79 6.97
CA ASN A 61 8.18 -3.74 6.11
C ASN A 61 9.50 -3.13 6.62
N LEU A 62 10.33 -3.97 7.24
CA LEU A 62 11.68 -3.61 7.67
C LEU A 62 12.72 -4.14 6.67
N THR A 63 13.89 -3.51 6.62
CA THR A 63 15.08 -4.16 6.07
C THR A 63 15.56 -5.27 7.01
N TYR A 64 16.42 -6.17 6.54
CA TYR A 64 16.92 -7.27 7.37
C TYR A 64 17.65 -6.75 8.61
N GLU A 65 18.45 -5.70 8.44
CA GLU A 65 19.21 -5.07 9.52
C GLU A 65 18.31 -4.32 10.51
N GLU A 66 17.33 -3.55 10.03
CA GLU A 66 16.31 -2.93 10.89
C GLU A 66 15.53 -3.99 11.68
N ALA A 67 15.21 -5.13 11.04
CA ALA A 67 14.53 -6.23 11.70
C ALA A 67 15.41 -6.89 12.78
N LEU A 68 16.71 -7.07 12.53
CA LEU A 68 17.68 -7.56 13.52
C LEU A 68 17.78 -6.62 14.72
N VAL A 69 17.93 -5.31 14.48
CA VAL A 69 17.97 -4.30 15.55
C VAL A 69 16.64 -4.31 16.34
N SER A 70 15.51 -4.46 15.66
CA SER A 70 14.21 -4.60 16.31
C SER A 70 14.09 -5.90 17.13
N GLU A 71 14.71 -7.01 16.72
CA GLU A 71 14.74 -8.25 17.49
C GLU A 71 15.59 -8.10 18.74
N HIS A 72 16.77 -7.50 18.60
CA HIS A 72 17.68 -7.25 19.72
C HIS A 72 17.03 -6.37 20.80
N ARG A 73 16.48 -5.21 20.41
CA ARG A 73 15.74 -4.31 21.30
C ARG A 73 14.52 -4.96 21.95
N ALA A 74 13.88 -5.90 21.26
CA ALA A 74 12.75 -6.64 21.82
C ALA A 74 13.23 -7.65 22.88
N SER A 75 14.32 -8.37 22.63
CA SER A 75 14.91 -9.31 23.58
C SER A 75 15.40 -8.59 24.84
N GLU A 76 16.05 -7.44 24.72
CA GLU A 76 16.44 -6.60 25.88
C GLU A 76 15.24 -6.22 26.75
N LYS A 77 14.13 -5.81 26.12
CA LYS A 77 12.88 -5.48 26.84
C LYS A 77 12.23 -6.71 27.46
N VAL A 78 12.34 -7.87 26.82
CA VAL A 78 11.84 -9.14 27.36
C VAL A 78 12.62 -9.55 28.60
N GLN A 79 13.94 -9.30 28.66
CA GLN A 79 14.76 -9.54 29.85
C GLN A 79 14.38 -8.66 31.04
N GLN A 80 13.68 -7.54 30.82
CA GLN A 80 13.15 -6.67 31.89
C GLN A 80 11.87 -7.24 32.54
N ILE A 81 11.31 -8.34 32.05
CA ILE A 81 10.17 -9.00 32.70
C ILE A 81 10.67 -9.64 34.01
N PRO A 82 10.04 -9.33 35.18
CA PRO A 82 10.38 -9.96 36.44
C PRO A 82 10.31 -11.49 36.36
N LYS A 83 11.32 -12.18 36.91
CA LYS A 83 11.45 -13.65 36.83
C LYS A 83 10.26 -14.35 37.50
N GLU A 84 9.68 -13.71 38.50
CA GLU A 84 8.50 -14.15 39.26
C GLU A 84 7.25 -14.22 38.37
N LEU A 85 7.17 -13.40 37.31
CA LEU A 85 6.05 -13.37 36.37
C LEU A 85 6.28 -14.29 35.15
N ALA A 86 7.52 -14.68 34.87
CA ALA A 86 7.84 -15.52 33.72
C ALA A 86 7.17 -16.91 33.80
N ALA A 87 7.25 -17.59 34.95
CA ALA A 87 6.64 -18.91 35.12
C ALA A 87 5.10 -18.90 35.01
N PRO A 88 4.37 -17.98 35.68
CA PRO A 88 2.93 -17.78 35.47
C PRO A 88 2.53 -17.54 34.02
N ILE A 89 3.28 -16.71 33.28
CA ILE A 89 2.98 -16.43 31.88
C ILE A 89 3.13 -17.70 31.04
N LEU A 90 4.19 -18.48 31.28
CA LEU A 90 4.44 -19.72 30.54
C LEU A 90 3.37 -20.78 30.83
N GLN A 91 2.91 -20.93 32.07
CA GLN A 91 1.84 -21.87 32.41
C GLN A 91 0.52 -21.54 31.68
N GLU A 92 0.18 -20.26 31.59
CA GLU A 92 -1.05 -19.79 30.94
C GLU A 92 -0.98 -19.83 29.40
N VAL A 93 0.22 -19.69 28.84
CA VAL A 93 0.45 -19.75 27.40
C VAL A 93 0.43 -21.20 26.92
N GLN A 94 0.94 -22.14 27.71
CA GLN A 94 1.06 -23.54 27.31
C GLN A 94 -0.32 -24.15 26.99
N TYR A 95 -0.45 -24.72 25.80
CA TYR A 95 -1.67 -25.34 25.26
C TYR A 95 -2.86 -24.41 25.05
N SER A 96 -2.68 -23.10 25.18
CA SER A 96 -3.74 -22.16 24.85
C SER A 96 -4.11 -22.29 23.37
N THR A 97 -5.41 -22.21 23.07
CA THR A 97 -5.98 -22.19 21.71
C THR A 97 -6.34 -20.77 21.26
N LEU A 98 -6.15 -19.77 22.12
CA LEU A 98 -6.51 -18.38 21.85
C LEU A 98 -5.59 -17.74 20.81
N LYS A 99 -6.13 -16.80 20.01
CA LYS A 99 -5.30 -15.97 19.13
C LYS A 99 -4.39 -15.07 19.97
N LEU A 100 -3.23 -14.68 19.44
CA LEU A 100 -2.21 -13.92 20.19
C LEU A 100 -2.75 -12.66 20.89
N LYS A 101 -3.67 -11.92 20.26
CA LYS A 101 -4.27 -10.72 20.85
C LYS A 101 -5.09 -11.06 22.10
N ASP A 102 -5.91 -12.10 21.99
CA ASP A 102 -6.83 -12.53 23.05
C ASP A 102 -6.07 -13.24 24.18
N LEU A 103 -5.02 -14.00 23.83
CA LEU A 103 -4.09 -14.60 24.79
C LEU A 103 -3.36 -13.53 25.60
N VAL A 104 -2.82 -12.49 24.95
CA VAL A 104 -2.17 -11.37 25.66
C VAL A 104 -3.13 -10.67 26.61
N ASN A 105 -4.39 -10.48 26.22
CA ASN A 105 -5.40 -9.87 27.08
C ASN A 105 -5.74 -10.76 28.28
N SER A 106 -5.95 -12.06 28.06
CA SER A 106 -6.25 -13.04 29.11
C SER A 106 -5.10 -13.16 30.12
N VAL A 107 -3.86 -13.30 29.63
CA VAL A 107 -2.67 -13.34 30.48
C VAL A 107 -2.52 -12.01 31.22
N SER A 108 -2.73 -10.87 30.57
CA SER A 108 -2.62 -9.55 31.24
C SER A 108 -3.62 -9.41 32.38
N ALA A 109 -4.87 -9.86 32.20
CA ALA A 109 -5.90 -9.81 33.25
C ALA A 109 -5.51 -10.66 34.47
N LYS A 110 -5.12 -11.91 34.23
CA LYS A 110 -4.66 -12.83 35.29
C LYS A 110 -3.40 -12.34 36.02
N LEU A 111 -2.48 -11.67 35.32
CA LEU A 111 -1.29 -11.10 35.94
C LEU A 111 -1.57 -9.86 36.77
N LEU A 112 -2.62 -9.09 36.44
CA LEU A 112 -3.02 -7.93 37.24
C LEU A 112 -3.56 -8.36 38.61
N GLU A 113 -4.23 -9.51 38.68
CA GLU A 113 -4.75 -10.11 39.92
C GLU A 113 -3.64 -10.72 40.81
N ARG A 114 -2.46 -11.06 40.26
CA ARG A 114 -1.35 -11.67 41.01
C ARG A 114 -0.41 -10.63 41.61
N LEU A 115 -0.47 -10.44 42.92
CA LEU A 115 0.43 -9.59 43.70
C LEU A 115 1.66 -10.39 44.17
N PHE A 116 2.85 -9.78 44.17
CA PHE A 116 4.11 -10.42 44.56
C PHE A 116 5.04 -9.44 45.28
N LYS A 117 5.96 -9.97 46.09
CA LYS A 117 6.98 -9.18 46.81
C LYS A 117 7.86 -8.39 45.84
N GLY A 118 8.01 -7.09 46.08
CA GLY A 118 8.77 -6.15 45.24
C GLY A 118 7.95 -5.44 44.16
N ALA A 119 6.65 -5.70 44.04
CA ALA A 119 5.79 -5.04 43.05
C ALA A 119 5.45 -3.58 43.42
N ASP A 120 5.55 -2.66 42.45
CA ASP A 120 5.15 -1.26 42.57
C ASP A 120 3.71 -1.05 42.14
N LEU A 121 2.90 -0.45 43.01
CA LEU A 121 1.44 -0.34 42.93
C LEU A 121 0.97 0.99 43.52
N TYR A 122 -0.34 1.19 43.55
CA TYR A 122 -0.96 2.24 44.34
C TYR A 122 -1.82 1.61 45.43
N ALA A 123 -1.87 2.25 46.59
CA ALA A 123 -2.71 1.82 47.69
C ALA A 123 -3.45 3.02 48.29
N GLN A 124 -4.62 2.78 48.84
CA GLN A 124 -5.37 3.81 49.58
C GLN A 124 -4.66 4.11 50.90
N LYS A 125 -4.32 5.39 51.11
CA LYS A 125 -3.74 5.94 52.34
C LYS A 125 -4.66 7.04 52.83
N GLY A 126 -5.59 6.68 53.73
CA GLY A 126 -6.67 7.57 54.17
C GLY A 126 -7.62 7.91 53.03
N GLN A 127 -7.76 9.19 52.68
CA GLN A 127 -8.58 9.68 51.56
C GLN A 127 -7.83 9.81 50.24
N SER A 128 -6.53 9.49 50.21
CA SER A 128 -5.67 9.68 49.03
C SER A 128 -5.09 8.37 48.52
N VAL A 129 -4.85 8.28 47.20
CA VAL A 129 -4.22 7.11 46.58
C VAL A 129 -2.73 7.41 46.38
N CYS A 130 -1.87 6.67 47.08
CA CYS A 130 -0.42 6.90 47.06
C CYS A 130 0.32 5.73 46.42
N ALA A 131 1.48 6.00 45.81
CA ALA A 131 2.32 4.95 45.22
C ALA A 131 3.08 4.18 46.31
N CYS A 132 3.14 2.86 46.20
CA CYS A 132 3.80 1.98 47.18
C CYS A 132 4.45 0.75 46.53
N ARG A 133 5.38 0.12 47.24
CA ARG A 133 6.02 -1.17 46.88
C ARG A 133 5.64 -2.24 47.90
N ILE A 134 5.24 -3.43 47.44
CA ILE A 134 5.02 -4.58 48.34
C ILE A 134 6.38 -5.03 48.89
N LEU A 135 6.56 -4.97 50.20
CA LEU A 135 7.75 -5.45 50.89
C LEU A 135 7.58 -6.89 51.38
N GLU A 136 6.37 -7.27 51.76
CA GLU A 136 6.08 -8.58 52.33
C GLU A 136 4.58 -8.92 52.16
N ILE A 137 4.28 -10.20 52.00
CA ILE A 137 2.91 -10.74 51.93
C ILE A 137 2.71 -11.51 53.23
N LEU A 138 1.66 -11.17 53.96
CA LEU A 138 1.31 -11.76 55.24
C LEU A 138 0.02 -12.57 55.03
N GLU A 139 0.12 -13.88 55.19
CA GLU A 139 -1.02 -14.80 55.16
C GLU A 139 -1.43 -15.11 56.62
N ASP A 140 -2.66 -14.76 56.99
CA ASP A 140 -3.26 -15.00 58.30
C ASP A 140 -4.62 -15.66 58.04
N ASP A 141 -4.87 -16.86 58.58
CA ASP A 141 -6.08 -17.71 58.46
C ASP A 141 -7.30 -17.03 57.78
N ASP A 142 -7.34 -17.06 56.44
CA ASP A 142 -8.35 -16.52 55.50
C ASP A 142 -8.28 -15.05 55.03
N LYS A 143 -7.28 -14.24 55.43
CA LYS A 143 -7.06 -12.89 54.87
C LYS A 143 -5.61 -12.62 54.49
N ILE A 144 -5.39 -12.24 53.23
CA ILE A 144 -4.08 -11.83 52.72
C ILE A 144 -3.90 -10.33 52.95
N ARG A 145 -2.89 -9.97 53.76
CA ARG A 145 -2.49 -8.58 54.02
C ARG A 145 -1.11 -8.30 53.45
N TYR A 146 -0.86 -7.04 53.09
CA TYR A 146 0.37 -6.64 52.42
C TYR A 146 1.10 -5.57 53.20
N LYS A 147 2.37 -5.84 53.53
CA LYS A 147 3.27 -4.82 54.07
C LYS A 147 3.82 -4.00 52.91
N VAL A 148 3.46 -2.73 52.83
CA VAL A 148 3.82 -1.83 51.73
C VAL A 148 4.73 -0.70 52.21
N GLY A 149 5.75 -0.37 51.40
CA GLY A 149 6.58 0.82 51.57
C GLY A 149 6.09 1.95 50.65
N TRP A 150 5.81 3.13 51.21
CA TRP A 150 5.29 4.28 50.46
C TRP A 150 6.40 5.09 49.81
N PHE A 151 6.20 5.50 48.56
CA PHE A 151 7.18 6.31 47.83
C PHE A 151 7.11 7.81 48.19
N GLY A 152 8.28 8.42 48.41
CA GLY A 152 8.48 9.86 48.50
C GLY A 152 8.69 10.54 47.15
N LYS A 153 9.06 11.83 47.15
CA LYS A 153 9.27 12.65 45.93
C LYS A 153 10.34 12.06 44.99
N ASP A 154 11.35 11.39 45.56
CA ASP A 154 12.48 10.82 44.81
C ASP A 154 12.43 9.28 44.65
N LYS A 155 11.24 8.66 44.81
CA LYS A 155 11.05 7.19 44.84
C LYS A 155 11.78 6.43 45.96
N GLU A 156 12.23 7.13 46.98
CA GLU A 156 12.69 6.50 48.22
C GLU A 156 11.50 6.07 49.09
N ILE A 157 11.68 5.00 49.88
CA ILE A 157 10.64 4.50 50.78
C ILE A 157 10.61 5.38 52.02
N THR A 158 9.55 6.16 52.18
CA THR A 158 9.42 7.16 53.26
C THR A 158 8.75 6.61 54.52
N SER A 159 7.83 5.66 54.37
CA SER A 159 7.17 5.01 55.51
C SER A 159 6.67 3.62 55.12
N ILE A 160 6.44 2.73 56.09
CA ILE A 160 5.92 1.37 55.88
C ILE A 160 4.55 1.25 56.57
N SER A 161 3.59 0.58 55.93
CA SER A 161 2.27 0.31 56.51
C SER A 161 1.76 -1.06 56.07
N VAL A 162 0.79 -1.62 56.80
CA VAL A 162 0.09 -2.84 56.39
C VAL A 162 -1.25 -2.43 55.78
N VAL A 163 -1.56 -2.97 54.61
CA VAL A 163 -2.73 -2.63 53.82
C VAL A 163 -3.44 -3.92 53.38
N ASP A 164 -4.77 -3.90 53.36
CA ASP A 164 -5.58 -5.04 52.95
C ASP A 164 -5.61 -5.18 51.41
N SER A 165 -5.95 -6.38 50.92
CA SER A 165 -6.00 -6.65 49.48
C SER A 165 -6.98 -5.74 48.72
N GLU A 166 -8.03 -5.26 49.38
CA GLU A 166 -9.10 -4.44 48.78
C GLU A 166 -8.65 -2.98 48.54
N ASP A 167 -7.70 -2.51 49.35
CA ASP A 167 -7.15 -1.15 49.27
C ASP A 167 -6.01 -1.02 48.24
N LEU A 168 -5.58 -2.14 47.64
CA LEU A 168 -4.54 -2.20 46.61
C LEU A 168 -5.12 -1.98 45.22
N VAL A 169 -4.69 -0.90 44.58
CA VAL A 169 -5.12 -0.52 43.23
C VAL A 169 -3.98 -0.71 42.24
N ARG A 170 -4.00 -1.83 41.51
CA ARG A 170 -3.04 -2.07 40.42
C ARG A 170 -3.57 -1.59 39.07
N LYS A 171 -3.18 -0.38 38.66
CA LYS A 171 -3.63 0.19 37.37
C LYS A 171 -2.88 -0.34 36.15
N LYS A 172 -1.61 -0.78 36.28
CA LYS A 172 -0.75 -1.17 35.13
C LYS A 172 0.26 -2.26 35.51
N LEU A 173 0.62 -3.12 34.55
CA LEU A 173 1.72 -4.08 34.65
C LEU A 173 3.08 -3.35 34.61
N PRO A 174 4.16 -3.92 35.20
CA PRO A 174 5.49 -3.33 35.18
C PRO A 174 6.14 -3.31 33.79
N PHE A 175 5.52 -3.98 32.81
CA PHE A 175 5.94 -4.00 31.42
C PHE A 175 4.77 -3.75 30.47
N SER A 176 5.09 -3.29 29.26
CA SER A 176 4.07 -3.01 28.26
C SER A 176 3.42 -4.30 27.70
N ARG A 177 2.18 -4.20 27.22
CA ARG A 177 1.53 -5.30 26.46
C ARG A 177 2.35 -5.73 25.23
N SER A 178 3.13 -4.83 24.65
CA SER A 178 4.02 -5.13 23.53
C SER A 178 5.23 -5.99 23.93
N THR A 179 5.72 -5.80 25.17
CA THR A 179 6.79 -6.61 25.78
C THR A 179 6.27 -8.02 26.05
N LEU A 180 5.07 -8.15 26.63
CA LEU A 180 4.40 -9.44 26.85
C LEU A 180 4.19 -10.21 25.55
N LYS A 181 3.72 -9.52 24.50
CA LYS A 181 3.54 -10.11 23.16
C LYS A 181 4.87 -10.64 22.58
N SER A 182 5.96 -9.95 22.84
CA SER A 182 7.30 -10.36 22.38
C SER A 182 7.79 -11.57 23.16
N PHE A 183 7.60 -11.59 24.48
CA PHE A 183 7.95 -12.73 25.35
C PHE A 183 7.20 -14.02 24.95
N ILE A 184 5.89 -13.94 24.70
CA ILE A 184 5.09 -15.10 24.26
C ILE A 184 5.63 -15.67 22.95
N ARG A 185 6.00 -14.81 21.99
CA ARG A 185 6.56 -15.23 20.69
C ARG A 185 7.96 -15.80 20.77
N GLU A 186 8.76 -15.36 21.73
CA GLU A 186 10.10 -15.88 21.99
C GLU A 186 10.04 -17.22 22.72
N ALA A 187 9.09 -17.39 23.63
CA ALA A 187 8.92 -18.60 24.42
C ALA A 187 8.24 -19.76 23.66
N THR A 188 7.52 -19.49 22.57
CA THR A 188 6.68 -20.47 21.87
C THR A 188 7.20 -20.88 20.49
N SER A 189 7.06 -22.16 20.18
CA SER A 189 7.50 -22.78 18.93
C SER A 189 6.47 -22.71 17.80
N ARG A 190 5.17 -22.63 18.12
CA ARG A 190 4.05 -22.63 17.17
C ARG A 190 2.91 -21.70 17.64
N SER A 191 2.16 -21.15 16.69
CA SER A 191 1.11 -20.15 16.90
C SER A 191 -0.32 -20.72 17.06
N GLY A 192 -0.45 -21.93 17.61
CA GLY A 192 -1.75 -22.58 17.87
C GLY A 192 -1.75 -24.10 17.61
N PRO A 193 -2.02 -24.95 18.62
CA PRO A 193 -1.96 -24.62 20.06
C PRO A 193 -0.58 -24.08 20.43
N TRP A 194 -0.52 -23.13 21.36
CA TRP A 194 0.75 -22.54 21.78
C TRP A 194 1.58 -23.57 22.55
N VAL A 195 2.77 -23.89 22.04
CA VAL A 195 3.67 -24.87 22.67
C VAL A 195 5.00 -24.20 22.97
N ILE A 196 5.37 -24.18 24.25
CA ILE A 196 6.61 -23.59 24.74
C ILE A 196 7.80 -24.45 24.34
N HIS A 197 8.92 -23.79 24.03
CA HIS A 197 10.18 -24.48 23.75
C HIS A 197 10.62 -25.33 24.96
N GLU A 198 11.06 -26.57 24.70
CA GLU A 198 11.42 -27.55 25.73
C GLU A 198 12.50 -27.01 26.70
N ASN A 199 13.40 -26.17 26.20
CA ASN A 199 14.47 -25.51 26.95
C ASN A 199 13.96 -24.47 27.96
N MET A 200 12.80 -23.85 27.69
CA MET A 200 12.15 -22.87 28.56
C MET A 200 11.23 -23.56 29.58
N ALA A 201 10.57 -24.66 29.16
CA ALA A 201 9.77 -25.51 30.03
C ALA A 201 10.62 -26.16 31.14
N LYS A 202 11.80 -26.70 30.81
CA LYS A 202 12.72 -27.32 31.78
C LYS A 202 13.27 -26.35 32.84
N LYS A 203 13.38 -25.05 32.51
CA LYS A 203 13.89 -24.01 33.44
C LYS A 203 12.86 -23.51 34.46
N HIS A 204 11.56 -23.64 34.19
CA HIS A 204 10.50 -22.98 34.98
C HIS A 204 9.36 -23.92 35.42
N VAL A 205 9.32 -25.16 34.95
CA VAL A 205 8.32 -26.16 35.32
C VAL A 205 9.01 -27.33 36.00
N GLN A 206 9.20 -27.24 37.31
CA GLN A 206 9.37 -28.41 38.18
C GLN A 206 8.23 -28.48 39.19
N LYS A 207 7.65 -29.68 39.27
CA LYS A 207 6.68 -30.23 40.24
C LYS A 207 5.23 -29.73 40.15
N GLY A 208 4.35 -30.66 39.74
CA GLY A 208 2.89 -30.57 39.86
C GLY A 208 2.21 -31.72 39.10
N GLN A 209 1.72 -32.73 39.83
CA GLN A 209 1.23 -34.02 39.36
C GLN A 209 -0.20 -34.00 38.77
N HIS A 210 -0.47 -34.98 37.87
CA HIS A 210 -1.74 -35.66 37.51
C HIS A 210 -2.99 -34.81 37.14
N ARG A 211 -3.73 -35.10 36.06
CA ARG A 211 -4.37 -36.37 35.72
C ARG A 211 -4.59 -36.48 34.19
N MET A 212 -4.17 -37.60 33.60
CA MET A 212 -4.68 -38.09 32.32
C MET A 212 -5.67 -39.22 32.63
N HIS A 213 -6.93 -39.05 32.22
CA HIS A 213 -7.83 -40.18 32.01
C HIS A 213 -7.51 -40.84 30.67
N GLY A 214 -7.51 -42.17 30.71
CA GLY A 214 -6.94 -43.05 29.70
C GLY A 214 -7.78 -43.20 28.44
N GLY A 215 -7.19 -43.89 27.46
CA GLY A 215 -7.86 -44.21 26.20
C GLY A 215 -6.94 -44.70 25.10
N GLN A 216 -6.34 -45.87 25.32
CA GLN A 216 -5.90 -46.85 24.32
C GLN A 216 -4.91 -46.44 23.20
N LYS A 217 -3.73 -47.08 23.31
CA LYS A 217 -2.86 -47.44 22.19
C LYS A 217 -3.67 -48.25 21.16
N ASN A 218 -3.59 -47.86 19.90
CA ASN A 218 -3.66 -48.82 18.80
C ASN A 218 -2.42 -48.68 17.94
N SER A 219 -1.59 -49.72 17.98
CA SER A 219 -0.41 -49.92 17.14
C SER A 219 -0.85 -50.27 15.73
N GLY A 220 -0.63 -49.36 14.78
CA GLY A 220 -0.81 -49.57 13.35
C GLY A 220 0.50 -49.34 12.61
N LYS A 221 1.05 -50.42 12.03
CA LYS A 221 2.28 -50.47 11.22
C LYS A 221 2.31 -49.41 10.11
N LYS A 222 3.52 -48.89 9.89
CA LYS A 222 4.03 -48.21 8.67
C LYS A 222 3.26 -48.59 7.39
N ARG A 223 2.67 -47.58 6.76
CA ARG A 223 2.59 -47.50 5.29
C ARG A 223 3.11 -46.11 4.89
N ARG A 224 4.31 -46.09 4.30
CA ARG A 224 4.82 -44.92 3.57
C ARG A 224 3.86 -44.69 2.40
N LYS A 225 3.02 -43.68 2.49
CA LYS A 225 2.37 -43.06 1.33
C LYS A 225 3.02 -41.69 1.19
N SER A 226 3.57 -41.43 0.02
CA SER A 226 4.09 -40.13 -0.40
C SER A 226 3.02 -39.07 -0.18
N GLU A 227 3.19 -38.23 0.82
CA GLU A 227 2.44 -36.98 0.95
C GLU A 227 2.94 -36.02 -0.12
N GLU A 228 2.34 -36.06 -1.31
CA GLU A 228 2.26 -34.84 -2.10
C GLU A 228 1.38 -33.87 -1.29
N GLU A 229 2.02 -32.92 -0.61
CA GLU A 229 1.32 -31.85 0.09
C GLU A 229 0.29 -31.22 -0.86
N LEU A 230 -0.99 -31.33 -0.53
CA LEU A 230 -2.08 -30.65 -1.22
C LEU A 230 -1.83 -29.14 -1.15
N ILE A 231 -1.21 -28.58 -2.20
CA ILE A 231 -0.92 -27.15 -2.33
C ILE A 231 -2.26 -26.40 -2.28
N ARG A 232 -2.49 -25.64 -1.22
CA ARG A 232 -3.68 -24.76 -1.12
C ARG A 232 -3.45 -23.49 -1.91
N TYR A 233 -4.28 -23.27 -2.93
CA TYR A 233 -4.29 -22.04 -3.70
C TYR A 233 -5.09 -20.92 -3.00
N PRO A 234 -4.73 -19.64 -3.18
CA PRO A 234 -3.64 -19.16 -4.03
C PRO A 234 -2.27 -19.36 -3.37
N VAL A 235 -1.22 -19.47 -4.17
CA VAL A 235 0.17 -19.44 -3.72
C VAL A 235 0.90 -18.29 -4.40
N ASP A 236 2.16 -18.02 -4.02
CA ASP A 236 2.97 -17.06 -4.77
C ASP A 236 3.01 -17.45 -6.25
N ASP A 237 2.78 -16.48 -7.13
CA ASP A 237 2.62 -16.68 -8.57
C ASP A 237 3.82 -17.39 -9.22
N LEU A 238 5.04 -17.22 -8.67
CA LEU A 238 6.25 -17.90 -9.16
C LEU A 238 6.35 -19.35 -8.67
N LEU A 239 5.56 -19.74 -7.67
CA LEU A 239 5.50 -21.09 -7.11
C LEU A 239 4.30 -21.89 -7.63
N VAL A 240 3.49 -21.30 -8.52
CA VAL A 240 2.36 -21.99 -9.16
C VAL A 240 2.92 -23.04 -10.12
N LYS A 241 2.69 -24.32 -9.80
CA LYS A 241 3.04 -25.43 -10.69
C LYS A 241 1.91 -25.65 -11.70
N PRO A 242 2.22 -25.96 -12.98
CA PRO A 242 1.22 -26.43 -13.93
C PRO A 242 0.56 -27.70 -13.40
N GLY A 243 -0.77 -27.70 -13.27
CA GLY A 243 -1.57 -28.86 -12.92
C GLY A 243 -2.30 -29.41 -14.13
N THR A 244 -2.70 -30.68 -14.08
CA THR A 244 -3.47 -31.35 -15.14
C THR A 244 -4.86 -30.74 -15.36
N ASP A 245 -5.42 -30.09 -14.33
CA ASP A 245 -6.73 -29.43 -14.36
C ASP A 245 -6.65 -27.92 -14.69
N ASP A 246 -5.48 -27.41 -15.10
CA ASP A 246 -5.36 -26.00 -15.46
C ASP A 246 -6.10 -25.67 -16.76
N PRO A 247 -6.85 -24.54 -16.82
CA PRO A 247 -7.42 -24.09 -18.07
C PRO A 247 -6.30 -23.76 -19.07
N VAL A 248 -6.60 -23.93 -20.36
CA VAL A 248 -5.68 -23.49 -21.42
C VAL A 248 -5.55 -21.96 -21.33
N PHE A 249 -4.40 -21.49 -20.84
CA PHE A 249 -4.09 -20.07 -20.78
C PHE A 249 -3.73 -19.56 -22.17
N THR A 250 -4.22 -18.38 -22.53
CA THR A 250 -3.77 -17.69 -23.75
C THR A 250 -2.35 -17.19 -23.57
N GLU A 251 -1.63 -17.03 -24.69
CA GLU A 251 -0.33 -16.35 -24.65
C GLU A 251 -0.49 -14.91 -24.14
N ARG A 252 0.48 -14.45 -23.35
CA ARG A 252 0.48 -13.09 -22.83
C ARG A 252 0.79 -12.12 -23.99
N PRO A 253 -0.11 -11.18 -24.30
CA PRO A 253 0.14 -10.22 -25.37
C PRO A 253 1.34 -9.33 -25.01
N THR A 254 2.10 -8.93 -26.03
CA THR A 254 3.21 -7.98 -25.83
C THR A 254 2.64 -6.57 -25.81
N PRO A 255 2.88 -5.76 -24.77
CA PRO A 255 2.38 -4.39 -24.73
C PRO A 255 3.10 -3.51 -25.77
N CYS A 256 2.35 -2.64 -26.42
CA CYS A 256 2.90 -1.62 -27.31
C CYS A 256 3.76 -0.63 -26.51
N ARG A 257 4.88 -0.20 -27.08
CA ARG A 257 5.87 0.71 -26.46
C ARG A 257 6.14 1.95 -27.30
N GLU A 258 5.25 2.25 -28.23
CA GLU A 258 5.36 3.40 -29.13
C GLU A 258 4.94 4.67 -28.39
N PHE A 259 5.93 5.45 -27.96
CA PHE A 259 5.78 6.78 -27.37
C PHE A 259 6.64 7.77 -28.17
N CYS A 260 6.20 9.01 -28.31
CA CYS A 260 7.01 10.08 -28.90
C CYS A 260 8.07 10.61 -27.93
N VAL A 261 7.86 10.45 -26.62
CA VAL A 261 8.86 10.78 -25.59
C VAL A 261 9.80 9.59 -25.33
N PRO A 262 11.04 9.85 -24.88
CA PRO A 262 11.93 8.81 -24.37
C PRO A 262 11.26 7.94 -23.27
N MET A 263 11.63 6.65 -23.21
CA MET A 263 10.96 5.66 -22.34
C MET A 263 11.04 6.01 -20.84
N ASP A 264 12.12 6.63 -20.41
CA ASP A 264 12.34 7.13 -19.05
C ASP A 264 11.43 8.32 -18.69
N CYS A 265 10.91 9.03 -19.69
CA CYS A 265 10.03 10.19 -19.52
C CYS A 265 8.53 9.81 -19.49
N VAL A 266 8.17 8.59 -19.89
CA VAL A 266 6.75 8.17 -20.03
C VAL A 266 5.99 8.28 -18.70
N GLY A 267 6.63 7.91 -17.58
CA GLY A 267 6.02 8.03 -16.25
C GLY A 267 5.69 9.48 -15.88
N ASP A 268 6.63 10.40 -16.11
CA ASP A 268 6.44 11.83 -15.86
C ASP A 268 5.38 12.43 -16.78
N LEU A 269 5.37 12.04 -18.07
CA LEU A 269 4.34 12.42 -19.03
C LEU A 269 2.94 12.03 -18.55
N LEU A 270 2.76 10.76 -18.16
CA LEU A 270 1.48 10.24 -17.66
C LEU A 270 1.04 10.94 -16.38
N MET A 271 1.97 11.19 -15.46
CA MET A 271 1.68 11.87 -14.19
C MET A 271 1.22 13.31 -14.41
N VAL A 272 1.94 14.08 -15.23
CA VAL A 272 1.59 15.48 -15.53
C VAL A 272 0.25 15.55 -16.28
N TRP A 273 0.05 14.68 -17.28
CA TRP A 273 -1.20 14.65 -18.04
C TRP A 273 -2.39 14.22 -17.17
N ASP A 274 -2.23 13.21 -16.31
CA ASP A 274 -3.28 12.77 -15.37
C ASP A 274 -3.63 13.90 -14.40
N PHE A 275 -2.64 14.65 -13.90
CA PHE A 275 -2.88 15.83 -13.06
C PHE A 275 -3.68 16.92 -13.80
N CYS A 276 -3.19 17.39 -14.95
CA CYS A 276 -3.85 18.43 -15.74
C CYS A 276 -5.27 18.03 -16.13
N SER A 277 -5.44 16.75 -16.44
CA SER A 277 -6.73 16.15 -16.70
C SER A 277 -7.60 16.19 -15.44
N SER A 278 -7.21 15.49 -14.37
CA SER A 278 -8.04 15.31 -13.18
C SER A 278 -8.44 16.62 -12.51
N PHE A 279 -7.54 17.62 -12.51
CA PHE A 279 -7.79 18.95 -11.97
C PHE A 279 -8.15 20.00 -13.02
N CYS A 280 -8.57 19.59 -14.23
CA CYS A 280 -8.82 20.51 -15.35
C CYS A 280 -9.74 21.68 -14.97
N ARG A 281 -10.84 21.41 -14.24
CA ARG A 281 -11.80 22.44 -13.79
C ARG A 281 -11.16 23.45 -12.84
N LEU A 282 -10.38 22.98 -11.88
CA LEU A 282 -9.65 23.83 -10.93
C LEU A 282 -8.60 24.69 -11.66
N LEU A 283 -7.87 24.07 -12.58
CA LEU A 283 -6.87 24.72 -13.43
C LEU A 283 -7.48 25.65 -14.49
N ARG A 284 -8.81 25.60 -14.72
CA ARG A 284 -9.48 26.23 -15.87
C ARG A 284 -8.78 25.92 -17.19
N LEU A 285 -8.44 24.65 -17.39
CA LEU A 285 -7.78 24.13 -18.59
C LEU A 285 -8.69 23.20 -19.38
N TRP A 286 -9.12 23.62 -20.59
CA TRP A 286 -9.99 22.80 -21.43
C TRP A 286 -9.39 21.41 -21.71
N PRO A 287 -10.15 20.30 -21.66
CA PRO A 287 -9.60 18.95 -21.81
C PRO A 287 -8.85 18.73 -23.14
N PHE A 288 -7.76 17.96 -23.09
CA PHE A 288 -6.95 17.54 -24.24
C PHE A 288 -6.52 16.07 -24.11
N SER A 289 -6.18 15.44 -25.24
CA SER A 289 -5.77 14.02 -25.26
C SER A 289 -4.32 13.84 -24.80
N LEU A 290 -3.97 12.63 -24.35
CA LEU A 290 -2.59 12.31 -23.99
C LEU A 290 -1.67 12.41 -25.21
N GLU A 291 -2.15 12.01 -26.40
CA GLU A 291 -1.39 12.09 -27.65
C GLU A 291 -1.12 13.55 -28.06
N ASP A 292 -2.09 14.45 -27.87
CA ASP A 292 -1.89 15.88 -28.15
C ASP A 292 -0.87 16.49 -27.20
N PHE A 293 -0.92 16.12 -25.91
CA PHE A 293 0.05 16.58 -24.92
C PHE A 293 1.45 16.06 -25.22
N GLU A 294 1.58 14.77 -25.50
CA GLU A 294 2.83 14.11 -25.88
C GLU A 294 3.47 14.79 -27.10
N LYS A 295 2.69 15.02 -28.16
CA LYS A 295 3.17 15.74 -29.36
C LYS A 295 3.56 17.18 -29.04
N ALA A 296 2.79 17.89 -28.20
CA ALA A 296 3.11 19.26 -27.82
C ALA A 296 4.41 19.36 -27.00
N ILE A 297 4.70 18.37 -26.15
CA ILE A 297 5.97 18.28 -25.43
C ILE A 297 7.14 18.04 -26.38
N CYS A 298 6.98 17.15 -27.37
CA CYS A 298 8.01 16.86 -28.36
C CYS A 298 8.17 17.93 -29.45
N HIS A 299 7.21 18.87 -29.56
CA HIS A 299 7.24 19.94 -30.54
C HIS A 299 8.38 20.94 -30.26
N LYS A 300 9.17 21.24 -31.30
CA LYS A 300 10.37 22.09 -31.18
C LYS A 300 10.15 23.55 -31.58
N ASP A 301 9.06 23.87 -32.26
CA ASP A 301 8.82 25.25 -32.68
C ASP A 301 8.28 26.12 -31.52
N SER A 302 8.21 27.42 -31.76
CA SER A 302 7.70 28.41 -30.80
C SER A 302 6.19 28.35 -30.59
N ASP A 303 5.45 27.71 -31.49
CA ASP A 303 3.99 27.59 -31.41
C ASP A 303 3.59 26.45 -30.45
N LEU A 304 3.50 26.79 -29.17
CA LEU A 304 3.35 25.84 -28.05
C LEU A 304 2.08 26.11 -27.23
N VAL A 305 0.97 26.45 -27.90
CA VAL A 305 -0.26 26.91 -27.23
C VAL A 305 -0.68 26.02 -26.06
N LEU A 306 -0.75 24.70 -26.26
CA LEU A 306 -1.15 23.75 -25.21
C LEU A 306 -0.17 23.74 -24.01
N VAL A 307 1.14 23.79 -24.26
CA VAL A 307 2.16 23.80 -23.21
C VAL A 307 2.13 25.13 -22.44
N VAL A 308 2.02 26.25 -23.15
CA VAL A 308 1.92 27.59 -22.56
C VAL A 308 0.67 27.72 -21.70
N GLU A 309 -0.47 27.24 -22.19
CA GLU A 309 -1.73 27.21 -21.43
C GLU A 309 -1.61 26.36 -20.17
N SER A 310 -1.02 25.17 -20.28
CA SER A 310 -0.86 24.27 -19.14
C SER A 310 0.06 24.89 -18.06
N HIS A 311 1.21 25.44 -18.46
CA HIS A 311 2.10 26.16 -17.53
C HIS A 311 1.42 27.35 -16.86
N THR A 312 0.74 28.17 -17.66
CA THR A 312 0.02 29.35 -17.17
C THR A 312 -1.06 28.96 -16.15
N ALA A 313 -1.81 27.90 -16.43
CA ALA A 313 -2.86 27.39 -15.56
C ALA A 313 -2.31 26.92 -14.21
N ILE A 314 -1.22 26.13 -14.23
CA ILE A 314 -0.61 25.61 -13.00
C ILE A 314 0.04 26.74 -12.19
N LEU A 315 0.80 27.64 -12.82
CA LEU A 315 1.40 28.78 -12.13
C LEU A 315 0.35 29.71 -11.51
N ARG A 316 -0.79 29.92 -12.17
CA ARG A 316 -1.93 30.68 -11.63
C ARG A 316 -2.52 30.03 -10.39
N LEU A 317 -2.58 28.70 -10.34
CA LEU A 317 -3.04 27.97 -9.17
C LEU A 317 -2.05 28.13 -8.01
N ILE A 318 -0.74 27.99 -8.28
CA ILE A 318 0.29 28.11 -7.24
C ILE A 318 0.32 29.53 -6.65
N ILE A 319 0.29 30.57 -7.49
CA ILE A 319 0.38 31.96 -7.02
C ILE A 319 -0.84 32.39 -6.19
N GLN A 320 -1.99 31.74 -6.35
CA GLN A 320 -3.19 32.01 -5.56
C GLN A 320 -3.07 31.54 -4.10
N ASN A 321 -2.14 30.63 -3.81
CA ASN A 321 -2.00 30.01 -2.48
C ASN A 321 -1.23 30.89 -1.46
N GLU A 322 -0.82 32.10 -1.83
CA GLU A 322 -0.02 33.02 -0.99
C GLU A 322 1.21 32.38 -0.31
N GLY A 323 1.75 31.29 -0.86
CA GLY A 323 2.90 30.55 -0.31
C GLY A 323 4.26 31.07 -0.81
N ASP A 324 5.31 30.25 -0.64
CA ASP A 324 6.71 30.60 -0.95
C ASP A 324 6.89 31.21 -2.36
N PHE A 325 6.22 30.64 -3.37
CA PHE A 325 6.27 31.17 -4.73
C PHE A 325 5.63 32.56 -4.85
N PHE A 326 4.52 32.80 -4.16
CA PHE A 326 3.88 34.12 -4.13
C PHE A 326 4.81 35.14 -3.47
N GLU A 327 5.42 34.80 -2.33
CA GLU A 327 6.39 35.66 -1.65
C GLU A 327 7.59 36.00 -2.54
N ALA A 328 8.17 34.99 -3.21
CA ALA A 328 9.29 35.17 -4.14
C ALA A 328 8.94 36.13 -5.30
N VAL A 329 7.71 36.03 -5.83
CA VAL A 329 7.20 36.94 -6.87
C VAL A 329 6.99 38.36 -6.33
N GLN A 330 6.48 38.52 -5.10
CA GLN A 330 6.29 39.83 -4.46
C GLN A 330 7.63 40.52 -4.18
N GLN A 331 8.65 39.80 -3.72
CA GLN A 331 9.99 40.33 -3.51
C GLN A 331 10.58 40.92 -4.80
N LYS A 332 10.25 40.33 -5.95
CA LYS A 332 10.61 40.84 -7.28
C LYS A 332 9.70 41.95 -7.80
N ARG A 333 8.76 42.46 -6.99
CA ARG A 333 7.79 43.55 -7.29
C ARG A 333 6.94 43.33 -8.54
N ARG A 334 6.63 42.07 -8.86
CA ARG A 334 5.80 41.75 -10.04
C ARG A 334 4.32 41.83 -9.73
N LYS A 335 3.52 42.21 -10.73
CA LYS A 335 2.06 42.10 -10.65
C LYS A 335 1.67 40.63 -10.76
N SER A 336 0.92 40.07 -9.82
CA SER A 336 0.55 38.64 -9.74
C SER A 336 -0.37 38.11 -10.86
N LYS A 337 -0.54 38.86 -11.96
CA LYS A 337 -1.39 38.47 -13.09
C LYS A 337 -0.56 37.79 -14.17
N ILE A 338 -0.69 36.47 -14.24
CA ILE A 338 0.01 35.64 -15.24
C ILE A 338 -0.84 35.54 -16.52
N THR A 339 -0.23 35.78 -17.67
CA THR A 339 -0.82 35.75 -19.02
C THR A 339 0.03 34.90 -19.95
N GLN A 340 -0.48 34.60 -21.16
CA GLN A 340 0.29 33.91 -22.20
C GLN A 340 1.52 34.70 -22.67
N THR A 341 1.63 35.99 -22.35
CA THR A 341 2.75 36.85 -22.77
C THR A 341 3.85 36.98 -21.73
N ASN A 342 3.54 36.74 -20.45
CA ASN A 342 4.51 36.91 -19.35
C ASN A 342 4.84 35.60 -18.58
N TRP A 343 4.22 34.46 -18.92
CA TRP A 343 4.41 33.18 -18.23
C TRP A 343 5.90 32.75 -18.14
N ILE A 344 6.72 33.10 -19.14
CA ILE A 344 8.16 32.79 -19.15
C ILE A 344 8.87 33.43 -17.95
N GLU A 345 8.50 34.66 -17.60
CA GLU A 345 9.11 35.38 -16.47
C GLU A 345 8.79 34.69 -15.14
N PHE A 346 7.51 34.34 -14.94
CA PHE A 346 7.05 33.61 -13.76
C PHE A 346 7.64 32.21 -13.68
N LEU A 347 7.75 31.53 -14.82
CA LEU A 347 8.39 30.22 -14.87
C LEU A 347 9.87 30.31 -14.47
N CYS A 348 10.59 31.33 -14.96
CA CYS A 348 11.99 31.52 -14.57
C CYS A 348 12.12 31.86 -13.09
N ASP A 349 11.22 32.69 -12.55
CA ASP A 349 11.21 32.99 -11.12
C ASP A 349 10.93 31.74 -10.28
N PHE A 350 10.03 30.86 -10.75
CA PHE A 350 9.75 29.58 -10.12
C PHE A 350 11.00 28.68 -10.14
N LEU A 351 11.65 28.55 -11.29
CA LEU A 351 12.86 27.73 -11.42
C LEU A 351 14.02 28.24 -10.56
N GLU A 352 14.16 29.56 -10.42
CA GLU A 352 15.13 30.19 -9.52
C GLU A 352 14.80 29.96 -8.05
N MET A 353 13.51 29.88 -7.69
CA MET A 353 13.06 29.58 -6.33
C MET A 353 13.32 28.12 -5.95
N VAL A 354 12.99 27.17 -6.84
CA VAL A 354 13.17 25.74 -6.57
C VAL A 354 14.66 25.33 -6.62
N ASP A 355 15.48 26.10 -7.34
CA ASP A 355 16.95 25.96 -7.41
C ASP A 355 17.45 24.52 -7.67
N ILE A 356 16.87 23.86 -8.69
CA ILE A 356 17.30 22.53 -9.10
C ILE A 356 18.51 22.63 -10.04
N PRO A 357 19.67 22.04 -9.70
CA PRO A 357 20.89 22.14 -10.52
C PRO A 357 20.72 21.64 -11.95
N ALA A 358 19.86 20.65 -12.18
CA ALA A 358 19.57 20.11 -13.50
C ALA A 358 18.75 21.07 -14.39
N LEU A 359 18.04 22.05 -13.80
CA LEU A 359 17.19 22.99 -14.52
C LEU A 359 17.82 24.39 -14.64
N SER A 360 18.73 24.76 -13.73
CA SER A 360 19.36 26.08 -13.69
C SER A 360 20.07 26.45 -15.00
N GLY A 361 20.73 25.48 -15.64
CA GLY A 361 21.39 25.66 -16.94
C GLY A 361 20.44 26.01 -18.09
N HIS A 362 19.14 25.73 -17.97
CA HIS A 362 18.14 25.99 -19.00
C HIS A 362 17.43 27.34 -18.84
N VAL A 363 17.55 28.00 -17.69
CA VAL A 363 16.84 29.27 -17.38
C VAL A 363 17.16 30.36 -18.40
N ALA A 364 18.43 30.52 -18.80
CA ALA A 364 18.83 31.52 -19.79
C ALA A 364 18.18 31.29 -21.17
N THR A 365 18.04 30.03 -21.58
CA THR A 365 17.38 29.63 -22.84
C THR A 365 15.88 29.90 -22.79
N ILE A 366 15.26 29.61 -21.64
CA ILE A 366 13.83 29.88 -21.41
C ILE A 366 13.56 31.39 -21.44
N LYS A 367 14.37 32.20 -20.75
CA LYS A 367 14.26 33.67 -20.75
C LYS A 367 14.34 34.30 -22.15
N ARG A 368 15.07 33.67 -23.07
CA ARG A 368 15.17 34.11 -24.48
C ARG A 368 13.98 33.71 -25.36
N GLY A 369 12.99 33.01 -24.81
CA GLY A 369 11.81 32.55 -25.55
C GLY A 369 12.01 31.23 -26.29
N HIS A 370 13.10 30.50 -26.03
CA HIS A 370 13.43 29.26 -26.73
C HIS A 370 12.98 28.00 -25.99
N TYR A 371 11.87 28.07 -25.26
CA TYR A 371 11.34 26.94 -24.50
C TYR A 371 11.06 25.71 -25.39
N GLY A 372 10.60 25.91 -26.62
CA GLY A 372 10.34 24.82 -27.58
C GLY A 372 11.55 23.96 -27.89
N LEU A 373 12.75 24.56 -27.90
CA LEU A 373 14.00 23.87 -28.21
C LEU A 373 14.51 22.98 -27.08
N LEU A 374 13.92 23.05 -25.88
CA LEU A 374 14.30 22.19 -24.76
C LEU A 374 13.97 20.72 -25.07
N ASP A 375 14.80 19.82 -24.55
CA ASP A 375 14.52 18.40 -24.63
C ASP A 375 13.20 18.05 -23.90
N PRO A 376 12.41 17.08 -24.42
CA PRO A 376 11.17 16.63 -23.80
C PRO A 376 11.33 16.30 -22.31
N GLN A 377 12.45 15.69 -21.94
CA GLN A 377 12.78 15.37 -20.55
C GLN A 377 12.84 16.62 -19.67
N VAL A 378 13.51 17.68 -20.12
CA VAL A 378 13.61 18.94 -19.37
C VAL A 378 12.23 19.58 -19.22
N LYS A 379 11.44 19.62 -20.30
CA LYS A 379 10.07 20.15 -20.26
C LYS A 379 9.20 19.40 -19.23
N LEU A 380 9.30 18.08 -19.19
CA LEU A 380 8.53 17.23 -18.27
C LEU A 380 9.01 17.35 -16.82
N VAL A 381 10.32 17.48 -16.58
CA VAL A 381 10.84 17.77 -15.24
C VAL A 381 10.29 19.10 -14.73
N ILE A 382 10.32 20.17 -15.54
CA ILE A 382 9.73 21.46 -15.17
C ILE A 382 8.24 21.31 -14.80
N PHE A 383 7.46 20.61 -15.63
CA PHE A 383 6.06 20.34 -15.32
C PHE A 383 5.89 19.53 -14.03
N ARG A 384 6.73 18.52 -13.79
CA ARG A 384 6.65 17.69 -12.58
C ARG A 384 6.84 18.52 -11.32
N GLU A 385 7.81 19.44 -11.31
CA GLU A 385 8.04 20.30 -10.15
C GLU A 385 6.87 21.28 -9.94
N LEU A 386 6.31 21.84 -11.01
CA LEU A 386 5.10 22.66 -10.92
C LEU A 386 3.90 21.86 -10.38
N VAL A 387 3.72 20.62 -10.83
CA VAL A 387 2.68 19.73 -10.30
C VAL A 387 2.93 19.42 -8.83
N ALA A 388 4.18 19.13 -8.44
CA ALA A 388 4.53 18.86 -7.05
C ALA A 388 4.18 20.05 -6.14
N GLU A 389 4.53 21.28 -6.56
CA GLU A 389 4.18 22.49 -5.82
C GLU A 389 2.66 22.70 -5.76
N SER A 390 1.95 22.47 -6.87
CA SER A 390 0.49 22.61 -6.90
C SER A 390 -0.23 21.64 -5.95
N LEU A 391 0.32 20.45 -5.69
CA LEU A 391 -0.25 19.49 -4.74
C LEU A 391 -0.15 19.95 -3.28
N ILE A 392 0.71 20.93 -2.98
CA ILE A 392 0.85 21.51 -1.64
C ILE A 392 -0.23 22.58 -1.39
N THR A 393 -0.78 23.18 -2.46
CA THR A 393 -1.78 24.25 -2.35
C THR A 393 -3.07 23.79 -1.67
N ASP A 394 -3.67 24.68 -0.86
CA ASP A 394 -4.89 24.41 -0.12
C ASP A 394 -6.04 24.08 -1.07
N ALA A 395 -6.14 24.79 -2.20
CA ALA A 395 -7.18 24.54 -3.20
C ALA A 395 -7.17 23.09 -3.74
N VAL A 396 -5.99 22.51 -3.99
CA VAL A 396 -5.86 21.12 -4.45
C VAL A 396 -6.11 20.14 -3.30
N ARG A 397 -5.63 20.46 -2.10
CA ARG A 397 -5.79 19.63 -0.91
C ARG A 397 -7.25 19.54 -0.46
N GLU A 398 -7.97 20.65 -0.46
CA GLU A 398 -9.42 20.71 -0.17
C GLU A 398 -10.21 19.87 -1.17
N GLN A 399 -9.96 20.02 -2.48
CA GLN A 399 -10.61 19.16 -3.49
C GLN A 399 -10.32 17.67 -3.27
N LEU A 400 -9.10 17.32 -2.86
CA LEU A 400 -8.73 15.94 -2.54
C LEU A 400 -9.41 15.43 -1.27
N ASP A 401 -9.52 16.26 -0.24
CA ASP A 401 -10.14 15.92 1.04
C ASP A 401 -11.65 15.77 0.92
N GLU A 402 -12.34 16.71 0.25
CA GLU A 402 -13.75 16.60 -0.11
C GLU A 402 -14.02 15.30 -0.89
N TYR A 403 -13.13 14.97 -1.83
CA TYR A 403 -13.24 13.73 -2.59
C TYR A 403 -13.06 12.49 -1.70
N ILE A 404 -12.07 12.47 -0.81
CA ILE A 404 -11.84 11.38 0.13
C ILE A 404 -13.06 11.18 1.04
N GLU A 405 -13.69 12.27 1.48
CA GLU A 405 -14.90 12.24 2.30
C GLU A 405 -16.09 11.66 1.52
N GLN A 406 -16.36 12.17 0.31
CA GLN A 406 -17.42 11.64 -0.56
C GLN A 406 -17.23 10.15 -0.86
N GLN A 407 -15.98 9.68 -1.03
CA GLN A 407 -15.71 8.25 -1.20
C GLN A 407 -16.01 7.42 0.05
N ARG A 408 -15.74 7.97 1.24
CA ARG A 408 -16.09 7.31 2.51
C ARG A 408 -17.60 7.21 2.66
N GLU A 409 -18.33 8.29 2.37
CA GLU A 409 -19.78 8.31 2.40
C GLU A 409 -20.40 7.29 1.45
N LEU A 410 -20.01 7.30 0.18
CA LEU A 410 -20.48 6.33 -0.81
C LEU A 410 -20.08 4.88 -0.43
N GLY A 411 -18.95 4.70 0.25
CA GLY A 411 -18.54 3.42 0.81
C GLY A 411 -19.41 2.97 1.99
N ILE A 412 -19.88 3.89 2.82
CA ILE A 412 -20.83 3.65 3.92
C ILE A 412 -22.20 3.27 3.33
N THR A 413 -22.74 4.08 2.41
CA THR A 413 -24.04 3.81 1.77
C THR A 413 -24.04 2.45 1.09
N LYS A 414 -22.97 2.10 0.36
CA LYS A 414 -22.83 0.76 -0.24
C LYS A 414 -22.87 -0.37 0.79
N ARG A 415 -22.24 -0.20 1.96
CA ARG A 415 -22.24 -1.22 3.02
C ARG A 415 -23.61 -1.36 3.68
N GLU A 416 -24.30 -0.24 3.90
CA GLU A 416 -25.67 -0.23 4.42
C GLU A 416 -26.65 -0.90 3.45
N GLU A 417 -26.54 -0.61 2.15
CA GLU A 417 -27.37 -1.21 1.13
C GLU A 417 -27.11 -2.73 1.00
N LEU A 418 -25.85 -3.16 1.09
CA LEU A 418 -25.48 -4.58 1.15
C LEU A 418 -26.00 -5.27 2.41
N ARG A 419 -26.05 -4.57 3.55
CA ARG A 419 -26.61 -5.08 4.80
C ARG A 419 -28.13 -5.22 4.70
N ARG A 420 -28.83 -4.20 4.20
CA ARG A 420 -30.28 -4.25 3.96
C ARG A 420 -30.65 -5.43 3.06
N LYS A 421 -29.85 -5.70 2.02
CA LYS A 421 -30.05 -6.88 1.16
C LYS A 421 -29.90 -8.22 1.89
N ARG A 422 -28.96 -8.35 2.83
CA ARG A 422 -28.81 -9.58 3.62
C ARG A 422 -30.00 -9.77 4.56
N GLU A 423 -30.47 -8.68 5.15
CA GLU A 423 -31.64 -8.67 6.03
C GLU A 423 -32.95 -8.93 5.25
N GLU A 424 -33.07 -8.48 3.99
CA GLU A 424 -34.20 -8.80 3.09
C GLU A 424 -34.16 -10.24 2.53
N GLN A 425 -32.98 -10.86 2.45
CA GLN A 425 -32.80 -12.25 1.98
C GLN A 425 -32.99 -13.29 3.10
N GLN A 426 -32.75 -12.93 4.36
CA GLN A 426 -32.96 -13.80 5.51
C GLN A 426 -34.42 -14.31 5.67
N PRO A 427 -35.47 -13.47 5.65
CA PRO A 427 -36.85 -13.94 5.80
C PRO A 427 -37.31 -14.78 4.60
N LYS A 428 -36.77 -14.52 3.40
CA LYS A 428 -37.09 -15.33 2.20
C LYS A 428 -36.46 -16.72 2.23
N ALA A 429 -35.32 -16.90 2.90
CA ALA A 429 -34.71 -18.21 3.08
C ALA A 429 -35.51 -19.06 4.09
N GLU A 430 -35.94 -18.46 5.19
CA GLU A 430 -36.78 -19.10 6.21
C GLU A 430 -38.20 -19.43 5.70
N GLU A 431 -38.81 -18.55 4.89
CA GLU A 431 -40.07 -18.84 4.19
C GLU A 431 -39.89 -19.90 3.10
N SER A 432 -38.73 -19.96 2.41
CA SER A 432 -38.48 -20.98 1.39
C SER A 432 -38.26 -22.38 1.95
N GLU A 433 -37.65 -22.52 3.13
CA GLU A 433 -37.55 -23.81 3.82
C GLU A 433 -38.92 -24.30 4.35
N ALA A 434 -39.83 -23.38 4.70
CA ALA A 434 -41.22 -23.71 5.04
C ALA A 434 -42.10 -24.00 3.80
N ALA A 435 -41.82 -23.38 2.65
CA ALA A 435 -42.61 -23.49 1.42
C ALA A 435 -42.34 -24.77 0.59
N VAL A 436 -41.30 -25.56 0.89
CA VAL A 436 -41.07 -26.87 0.23
C VAL A 436 -42.14 -27.92 0.61
N ARG A 437 -43.14 -27.58 1.44
CA ARG A 437 -44.23 -28.49 1.83
C ARG A 437 -45.59 -28.27 1.19
N LEU A 438 -45.76 -27.40 0.20
CA LEU A 438 -46.99 -27.41 -0.62
C LEU A 438 -46.77 -26.69 -1.95
N GLU A 439 -46.76 -27.43 -3.06
CA GLU A 439 -46.84 -26.82 -4.39
C GLU A 439 -48.30 -26.47 -4.73
N SER A 440 -48.55 -25.21 -5.09
CA SER A 440 -49.21 -24.86 -6.37
C SER A 440 -49.29 -23.34 -6.57
N VAL A 441 -48.72 -22.93 -7.72
CA VAL A 441 -49.15 -21.88 -8.66
C VAL A 441 -49.97 -20.70 -8.11
N VAL A 442 -49.41 -19.49 -8.16
CA VAL A 442 -49.87 -18.33 -8.96
C VAL A 442 -48.85 -17.19 -8.83
N GLN A 443 -48.56 -16.56 -9.97
CA GLN A 443 -47.69 -15.40 -10.14
C GLN A 443 -48.06 -14.23 -9.22
N ASN A 444 -47.07 -13.51 -8.69
CA ASN A 444 -47.05 -12.07 -8.88
C ASN A 444 -45.67 -11.45 -8.66
N GLY A 445 -45.30 -10.56 -9.56
CA GLY A 445 -44.01 -9.91 -9.59
C GLY A 445 -43.76 -9.05 -8.36
N LYS A 446 -42.49 -8.98 -7.95
CA LYS A 446 -41.85 -7.83 -7.31
C LYS A 446 -40.37 -8.12 -7.11
N GLY A 447 -39.52 -7.18 -7.54
CA GLY A 447 -38.14 -7.09 -7.07
C GLY A 447 -37.03 -7.40 -8.08
N LYS A 448 -37.11 -6.92 -9.33
CA LYS A 448 -35.97 -6.92 -10.26
C LYS A 448 -35.17 -5.60 -10.25
N LEU A 449 -35.17 -4.85 -9.13
CA LEU A 449 -34.71 -3.45 -9.09
C LEU A 449 -33.48 -3.14 -8.19
N SER A 450 -32.75 -4.11 -7.65
CA SER A 450 -31.70 -3.79 -6.65
C SER A 450 -30.23 -3.91 -7.13
N LEU A 451 -29.93 -4.54 -8.26
CA LEU A 451 -28.55 -4.59 -8.79
C LEU A 451 -28.11 -3.26 -9.42
N SER A 452 -29.07 -2.46 -9.86
CA SER A 452 -28.88 -1.15 -10.48
C SER A 452 -28.39 -0.09 -9.48
N GLU A 453 -28.82 -0.15 -8.22
CA GLU A 453 -28.47 0.87 -7.20
C GLU A 453 -27.01 0.74 -6.74
N ILE A 454 -26.55 -0.48 -6.41
CA ILE A 454 -25.13 -0.74 -6.11
C ILE A 454 -24.25 -0.41 -7.32
N GLY A 455 -24.70 -0.78 -8.53
CA GLY A 455 -24.00 -0.42 -9.76
C GLY A 455 -23.96 1.09 -10.01
N HIS A 456 -24.99 1.82 -9.60
CA HIS A 456 -25.05 3.28 -9.66
C HIS A 456 -24.11 3.92 -8.63
N ILE A 457 -24.06 3.42 -7.39
CA ILE A 457 -23.11 3.87 -6.37
C ILE A 457 -21.67 3.59 -6.82
N ASP A 458 -21.38 2.41 -7.36
CA ASP A 458 -20.06 2.11 -7.94
C ASP A 458 -19.72 3.05 -9.10
N SER A 459 -20.68 3.33 -9.99
CA SER A 459 -20.52 4.28 -11.09
C SER A 459 -20.27 5.72 -10.59
N GLU A 460 -20.95 6.15 -9.53
CA GLU A 460 -20.78 7.48 -8.92
C GLU A 460 -19.46 7.61 -8.18
N MET A 461 -19.07 6.61 -7.38
CA MET A 461 -17.74 6.53 -6.75
C MET A 461 -16.65 6.64 -7.82
N GLU A 462 -16.89 6.02 -8.96
CA GLU A 462 -15.98 5.98 -10.08
C GLU A 462 -15.90 7.29 -10.87
N LYS A 463 -17.00 7.97 -11.17
CA LYS A 463 -16.99 9.27 -11.88
C LYS A 463 -16.17 10.33 -11.15
N ARG A 464 -16.09 10.23 -9.83
CA ARG A 464 -15.44 11.23 -8.97
C ARG A 464 -13.96 10.97 -8.75
N PHE A 465 -13.42 9.85 -9.22
CA PHE A 465 -12.06 9.38 -8.94
C PHE A 465 -10.97 10.23 -9.59
N ILE A 466 -10.20 10.96 -8.77
CA ILE A 466 -9.19 11.96 -9.20
C ILE A 466 -7.80 11.35 -9.44
N ARG A 467 -7.39 10.32 -8.68
CA ARG A 467 -6.02 9.74 -8.76
C ARG A 467 -6.01 8.35 -9.36
N SER A 468 -5.41 8.14 -10.52
CA SER A 468 -5.27 6.81 -11.13
C SER A 468 -4.50 5.83 -10.22
N ASN A 469 -5.18 4.85 -9.61
CA ASN A 469 -4.55 3.77 -8.84
C ASN A 469 -4.24 2.57 -9.75
N ALA A 470 -3.12 1.89 -9.48
CA ALA A 470 -2.79 0.64 -10.16
C ALA A 470 -3.87 -0.43 -9.90
N LEU A 471 -4.33 -1.10 -10.97
CA LEU A 471 -5.31 -2.18 -10.93
C LEU A 471 -4.75 -3.44 -10.25
N GLY A 472 -3.44 -3.65 -10.29
CA GLY A 472 -2.80 -4.81 -9.69
C GLY A 472 -1.43 -5.09 -10.27
N LYS A 473 -0.88 -6.26 -9.93
CA LYS A 473 0.41 -6.73 -10.41
C LYS A 473 0.29 -8.13 -11.02
N ASP A 474 1.14 -8.43 -11.99
CA ASP A 474 1.28 -9.79 -12.52
C ASP A 474 2.35 -10.62 -11.77
N ARG A 475 2.62 -11.85 -12.25
CA ARG A 475 3.65 -12.73 -11.68
C ARG A 475 5.05 -12.11 -11.64
N ASN A 476 5.36 -11.23 -12.61
CA ASN A 476 6.64 -10.54 -12.77
C ASN A 476 6.69 -9.21 -12.02
N HIS A 477 5.67 -8.89 -11.21
CA HIS A 477 5.52 -7.64 -10.48
C HIS A 477 5.29 -6.40 -11.37
N ASN A 478 4.96 -6.58 -12.65
CA ASN A 478 4.56 -5.46 -13.51
C ASN A 478 3.23 -4.88 -13.00
N ARG A 479 3.14 -3.56 -12.89
CA ARG A 479 1.95 -2.84 -12.42
C ARG A 479 1.07 -2.46 -13.60
N TYR A 480 -0.23 -2.66 -13.46
CA TYR A 480 -1.21 -2.33 -14.49
C TYR A 480 -2.00 -1.09 -14.08
N TRP A 481 -2.19 -0.16 -14.99
CA TRP A 481 -2.80 1.15 -14.75
C TRP A 481 -3.90 1.41 -15.79
N PHE A 482 -5.05 1.93 -15.36
CA PHE A 482 -6.12 2.32 -16.26
C PHE A 482 -6.48 3.79 -16.05
N PHE A 483 -6.06 4.62 -16.99
CA PHE A 483 -6.36 6.05 -16.99
C PHE A 483 -7.70 6.28 -17.70
N ARG A 484 -8.74 6.63 -16.93
CA ARG A 484 -10.13 6.69 -17.42
C ARG A 484 -10.33 7.60 -18.64
N ARG A 485 -9.54 8.66 -18.75
CA ARG A 485 -9.65 9.68 -19.80
C ARG A 485 -8.92 9.31 -21.09
N ASP A 486 -7.90 8.47 -21.00
CA ASP A 486 -7.17 7.94 -22.16
C ASP A 486 -7.84 6.65 -22.67
N GLY A 487 -8.23 5.77 -21.75
CA GLY A 487 -8.96 4.54 -22.06
C GLY A 487 -8.06 3.35 -22.42
N ARG A 488 -6.75 3.52 -22.61
CA ARG A 488 -5.81 2.40 -22.73
C ARG A 488 -5.49 1.76 -21.37
N LEU A 489 -5.06 0.51 -21.41
CA LEU A 489 -4.54 -0.22 -20.26
C LEU A 489 -3.01 -0.16 -20.29
N PHE A 490 -2.40 0.58 -19.38
CA PHE A 490 -0.96 0.74 -19.29
C PHE A 490 -0.34 -0.32 -18.39
N VAL A 491 0.91 -0.68 -18.69
CA VAL A 491 1.72 -1.59 -17.90
C VAL A 491 3.08 -0.95 -17.65
N GLU A 492 3.51 -1.03 -16.41
CA GLU A 492 4.78 -0.51 -15.93
C GLU A 492 5.60 -1.67 -15.37
N SER A 493 6.86 -1.76 -15.77
CA SER A 493 7.74 -2.82 -15.30
C SER A 493 8.03 -2.72 -13.80
N ALA A 494 8.37 -3.86 -13.20
CA ALA A 494 8.70 -3.94 -11.78
C ALA A 494 9.85 -3.01 -11.35
N ASP A 495 10.80 -2.76 -12.27
CA ASP A 495 11.97 -1.88 -12.07
C ASP A 495 11.69 -0.41 -12.38
N PHE A 496 10.45 -0.04 -12.71
CA PHE A 496 10.01 1.33 -13.03
C PHE A 496 10.65 1.94 -14.30
N LYS A 497 11.39 1.15 -15.08
CA LYS A 497 12.17 1.65 -16.24
C LYS A 497 11.45 1.51 -17.58
N GLN A 498 10.40 0.71 -17.66
CA GLN A 498 9.73 0.39 -18.91
C GLN A 498 8.23 0.58 -18.76
N TRP A 499 7.65 1.25 -19.75
CA TRP A 499 6.23 1.43 -19.91
C TRP A 499 5.75 0.79 -21.21
N GLY A 500 4.50 0.36 -21.21
CA GLY A 500 3.78 -0.02 -22.40
C GLY A 500 2.28 0.08 -22.19
N TYR A 501 1.51 -0.21 -23.23
CA TYR A 501 0.05 -0.21 -23.15
C TYR A 501 -0.58 -1.25 -24.08
N TYR A 502 -1.82 -1.62 -23.76
CA TYR A 502 -2.72 -2.36 -24.63
C TYR A 502 -3.78 -1.40 -25.17
N ALA A 503 -3.99 -1.45 -26.49
CA ALA A 503 -4.83 -0.50 -27.22
C ALA A 503 -6.05 -1.15 -27.89
N SER A 504 -6.17 -2.47 -27.82
CA SER A 504 -7.27 -3.23 -28.42
C SER A 504 -7.99 -4.12 -27.41
N LYS A 505 -9.26 -4.41 -27.69
CA LYS A 505 -10.05 -5.35 -26.89
C LYS A 505 -9.43 -6.76 -26.91
N GLN A 506 -8.90 -7.17 -28.06
CA GLN A 506 -8.27 -8.48 -28.24
C GLN A 506 -7.06 -8.66 -27.33
N GLU A 507 -6.23 -7.64 -27.17
CA GLU A 507 -5.12 -7.65 -26.21
C GLU A 507 -5.62 -7.73 -24.76
N LEU A 508 -6.70 -7.02 -24.41
CA LEU A 508 -7.30 -7.12 -23.08
C LEU A 508 -7.81 -8.54 -22.80
N ASP A 509 -8.51 -9.15 -23.77
CA ASP A 509 -9.04 -10.51 -23.67
C ASP A 509 -7.90 -11.54 -23.54
N ALA A 510 -6.83 -11.40 -24.34
CA ALA A 510 -5.64 -12.25 -24.27
C ALA A 510 -4.88 -12.07 -22.94
N LEU A 511 -4.79 -10.84 -22.41
CA LEU A 511 -4.20 -10.60 -21.10
C LEU A 511 -5.01 -11.31 -20.01
N MET A 512 -6.33 -11.11 -19.98
CA MET A 512 -7.25 -11.74 -19.04
C MET A 512 -7.17 -13.28 -19.07
N GLY A 513 -7.04 -13.86 -20.27
CA GLY A 513 -6.86 -15.29 -20.47
C GLY A 513 -5.48 -15.81 -20.02
N SER A 514 -4.44 -14.96 -20.03
CA SER A 514 -3.08 -15.34 -19.62
C SER A 514 -2.84 -15.32 -18.10
N LEU A 515 -3.75 -14.72 -17.32
CA LEU A 515 -3.60 -14.56 -15.86
C LEU A 515 -4.00 -15.83 -15.12
N ASN A 516 -3.08 -16.35 -14.30
CA ASN A 516 -3.29 -17.57 -13.53
C ASN A 516 -3.95 -17.27 -12.17
N PRO A 517 -5.21 -17.69 -11.94
CA PRO A 517 -5.92 -17.43 -10.69
C PRO A 517 -5.39 -18.26 -9.50
N LYS A 518 -4.48 -19.22 -9.73
CA LYS A 518 -3.76 -19.93 -8.66
C LYS A 518 -2.68 -19.05 -8.00
N GLY A 519 -2.22 -17.99 -8.68
CA GLY A 519 -1.28 -17.01 -8.13
C GLY A 519 -1.97 -15.95 -7.29
N GLU A 520 -1.36 -15.50 -6.19
CA GLU A 520 -1.92 -14.44 -5.35
C GLU A 520 -2.08 -13.11 -6.12
N ARG A 521 -1.07 -12.69 -6.87
CA ARG A 521 -1.04 -11.40 -7.58
C ARG A 521 -1.92 -11.42 -8.81
N GLU A 522 -1.76 -12.42 -9.66
CA GLU A 522 -2.53 -12.58 -10.90
C GLU A 522 -4.01 -12.81 -10.61
N ARG A 523 -4.37 -13.51 -9.51
CA ARG A 523 -5.78 -13.59 -9.08
C ARG A 523 -6.33 -12.24 -8.65
N ALA A 524 -5.56 -11.44 -7.91
CA ALA A 524 -5.99 -10.11 -7.51
C ALA A 524 -6.16 -9.17 -8.72
N LEU A 525 -5.19 -9.18 -9.63
CA LEU A 525 -5.24 -8.41 -10.88
C LEU A 525 -6.42 -8.86 -11.76
N LYS A 526 -6.63 -10.17 -11.94
CA LYS A 526 -7.73 -10.72 -12.73
C LYS A 526 -9.09 -10.27 -12.18
N ARG A 527 -9.30 -10.34 -10.86
CA ARG A 527 -10.54 -9.84 -10.23
C ARG A 527 -10.78 -8.35 -10.46
N GLN A 528 -9.72 -7.53 -10.44
CA GLN A 528 -9.86 -6.10 -10.73
C GLN A 528 -10.15 -5.87 -12.21
N LEU A 529 -9.46 -6.55 -13.13
CA LEU A 529 -9.73 -6.45 -14.56
C LEU A 529 -11.14 -6.93 -14.91
N GLU A 530 -11.64 -8.01 -14.30
CA GLU A 530 -13.03 -8.48 -14.46
C GLU A 530 -14.03 -7.42 -14.01
N LYS A 531 -13.78 -6.76 -12.87
CA LYS A 531 -14.62 -5.66 -12.38
C LYS A 531 -14.67 -4.50 -13.38
N TYR A 532 -13.55 -4.14 -13.98
CA TYR A 532 -13.44 -3.01 -14.90
C TYR A 532 -13.61 -3.38 -16.38
N TYR A 533 -13.85 -4.66 -16.70
CA TYR A 533 -13.75 -5.20 -18.06
C TYR A 533 -14.67 -4.47 -19.05
N THR A 534 -15.95 -4.32 -18.72
CA THR A 534 -16.95 -3.68 -19.60
C THR A 534 -16.55 -2.26 -19.95
N ARG A 535 -16.01 -1.52 -18.97
CA ARG A 535 -15.57 -0.14 -19.12
C ARG A 535 -14.29 -0.04 -19.95
N ILE A 536 -13.27 -0.84 -19.64
CA ILE A 536 -12.00 -0.86 -20.38
C ILE A 536 -12.27 -1.28 -21.84
N SER A 537 -13.00 -2.38 -22.05
CA SER A 537 -13.40 -2.84 -23.39
C SER A 537 -14.16 -1.77 -24.17
N SER A 538 -15.14 -1.10 -23.55
CA SER A 538 -15.90 -0.04 -24.24
C SER A 538 -15.02 1.17 -24.58
N ALA A 539 -14.10 1.55 -23.70
CA ALA A 539 -13.17 2.65 -23.95
C ALA A 539 -12.20 2.32 -25.09
N LEU A 540 -11.61 1.12 -25.09
CA LEU A 540 -10.73 0.63 -26.15
C LEU A 540 -11.44 0.56 -27.50
N GLN A 541 -12.67 0.04 -27.53
CA GLN A 541 -13.49 -0.02 -28.74
C GLN A 541 -13.86 1.37 -29.27
N LYS A 542 -14.25 2.29 -28.38
CA LYS A 542 -14.54 3.68 -28.75
C LYS A 542 -13.29 4.33 -29.35
N ARG A 543 -12.15 4.22 -28.68
CA ARG A 543 -10.88 4.78 -29.16
C ARG A 543 -10.45 4.21 -30.51
N SER A 544 -10.59 2.90 -30.71
CA SER A 544 -10.32 2.25 -31.99
C SER A 544 -11.19 2.83 -33.12
N LYS A 545 -12.48 3.06 -32.87
CA LYS A 545 -13.39 3.74 -33.82
C LYS A 545 -12.99 5.18 -34.08
N ASP A 546 -12.66 5.94 -33.03
CA ASP A 546 -12.26 7.34 -33.13
C ASP A 546 -10.95 7.49 -33.94
N ILE A 547 -10.00 6.57 -33.76
CA ILE A 547 -8.76 6.51 -34.53
C ILE A 547 -9.04 6.18 -36.00
N ALA A 548 -9.86 5.16 -36.27
CA ALA A 548 -10.25 4.82 -37.64
C ALA A 548 -10.92 6.01 -38.34
N GLN A 549 -11.81 6.72 -37.64
CA GLN A 549 -12.46 7.92 -38.15
C GLN A 549 -11.46 9.06 -38.40
N ARG A 550 -10.48 9.27 -37.51
CA ARG A 550 -9.41 10.27 -37.70
C ARG A 550 -8.53 9.95 -38.91
N ILE A 551 -8.14 8.69 -39.08
CA ILE A 551 -7.35 8.24 -40.25
C ILE A 551 -8.12 8.48 -41.54
N LEU A 552 -9.40 8.12 -41.58
CA LEU A 552 -10.27 8.39 -42.74
C LEU A 552 -10.39 9.89 -43.03
N LEU A 553 -10.54 10.71 -41.99
CA LEU A 553 -10.59 12.17 -42.13
C LEU A 553 -9.25 12.71 -42.65
N GLU A 554 -8.13 12.25 -42.11
CA GLU A 554 -6.78 12.64 -42.53
C GLU A 554 -6.50 12.26 -43.98
N GLU A 555 -6.86 11.05 -44.40
CA GLU A 555 -6.78 10.63 -45.79
C GLU A 555 -7.66 11.51 -46.70
N SER A 556 -8.86 11.87 -46.25
CA SER A 556 -9.75 12.77 -46.99
C SER A 556 -9.18 14.19 -47.11
N VAL A 557 -8.54 14.70 -46.07
CA VAL A 557 -7.89 16.03 -46.04
C VAL A 557 -6.65 16.01 -46.92
N LEU A 558 -5.82 14.96 -46.87
CA LEU A 558 -4.67 14.80 -47.76
C LEU A 558 -5.10 14.77 -49.23
N ARG A 559 -6.16 14.02 -49.58
CA ARG A 559 -6.74 14.00 -50.94
C ARG A 559 -7.28 15.37 -51.38
N ARG A 560 -7.85 16.16 -50.45
CA ARG A 560 -8.29 17.54 -50.71
C ARG A 560 -7.12 18.52 -50.81
N SER A 561 -6.07 18.35 -50.00
CA SER A 561 -4.85 19.17 -49.98
C SER A 561 -4.00 18.98 -51.25
N THR A 562 -3.99 17.78 -51.81
CA THR A 562 -3.41 17.56 -53.16
C THR A 562 -4.19 18.27 -54.26
N ARG A 563 -5.47 18.60 -54.06
CA ARG A 563 -6.31 19.35 -55.01
C ARG A 563 -6.33 20.86 -54.75
N VAL A 564 -6.15 21.28 -53.50
CA VAL A 564 -6.17 22.67 -53.03
C VAL A 564 -4.96 22.82 -52.12
N ARG A 565 -3.99 23.71 -52.44
CA ARG A 565 -2.75 23.93 -51.66
C ARG A 565 -3.01 24.36 -50.20
N ALA A 566 -3.54 23.47 -49.36
CA ALA A 566 -3.83 23.71 -47.95
C ALA A 566 -2.53 23.60 -47.14
N GLN A 567 -2.41 24.40 -46.07
CA GLN A 567 -1.17 24.47 -45.30
C GLN A 567 -0.98 23.20 -44.43
N PRO A 568 0.26 22.77 -44.17
CA PRO A 568 0.56 21.57 -43.35
C PRO A 568 -0.07 21.59 -41.94
N ARG A 569 -0.36 22.80 -41.42
CA ARG A 569 -0.97 23.06 -40.11
C ARG A 569 -2.41 22.58 -39.99
N ASP A 570 -3.09 22.34 -41.11
CA ASP A 570 -4.48 21.88 -41.12
C ASP A 570 -4.62 20.36 -40.93
N SER A 571 -3.50 19.62 -40.96
CA SER A 571 -3.47 18.17 -40.79
C SER A 571 -4.02 17.73 -39.42
N PRO A 572 -4.86 16.68 -39.36
CA PRO A 572 -5.32 16.11 -38.09
C PRO A 572 -4.18 15.67 -37.16
N GLY A 573 -3.05 15.25 -37.71
CA GLY A 573 -1.82 14.93 -36.96
C GLY A 573 -1.25 16.09 -36.13
N MET A 574 -1.53 17.35 -36.50
CA MET A 574 -1.10 18.58 -35.84
C MET A 574 -2.22 19.26 -35.02
N ALA A 575 -3.27 18.52 -34.64
CA ALA A 575 -4.40 19.06 -33.89
C ALA A 575 -3.98 19.78 -32.57
N PHE A 576 -2.91 19.33 -31.93
CA PHE A 576 -2.36 19.95 -30.72
C PHE A 576 -1.91 21.41 -30.92
N LEU A 577 -1.52 21.82 -32.14
CA LEU A 577 -1.20 23.22 -32.46
C LEU A 577 -2.44 24.12 -32.47
N ARG A 578 -3.62 23.54 -32.66
CA ARG A 578 -4.92 24.24 -32.69
C ARG A 578 -5.66 24.14 -31.36
N TYR A 579 -4.97 23.83 -30.27
CA TYR A 579 -5.59 23.79 -28.96
C TYR A 579 -6.19 25.15 -28.60
N ILE A 580 -7.46 25.18 -28.19
CA ILE A 580 -8.16 26.37 -27.75
C ILE A 580 -8.74 26.09 -26.36
N ASN A 581 -8.36 26.92 -25.38
CA ASN A 581 -8.90 26.85 -24.03
C ASN A 581 -10.23 27.60 -23.96
N LYS A 582 -11.34 26.86 -24.18
CA LYS A 582 -12.68 27.46 -24.25
C LYS A 582 -13.17 28.08 -22.94
N TRP A 583 -12.58 27.72 -21.80
CA TRP A 583 -12.93 28.31 -20.51
C TRP A 583 -12.32 29.70 -20.28
N LYS A 584 -11.62 30.27 -21.26
CA LYS A 584 -11.19 31.67 -21.26
C LYS A 584 -12.15 32.61 -22.00
N GLU A 585 -13.06 32.06 -22.81
CA GLU A 585 -14.02 32.84 -23.61
C GLU A 585 -15.32 33.13 -22.83
N ASP A 586 -15.52 32.48 -21.68
CA ASP A 586 -16.54 32.76 -20.66
C ASP A 586 -15.88 33.35 -19.40
#